data_AF-A0A2U9S8C0-F1
#
_entry.id   AF-A0A2U9S8C0-F1
#
_cell.length_a   1.000
_cell.length_b   1.000
_cell.length_c   1.000
_cell.angle_alpha   90.00
_cell.angle_beta   90.00
_cell.angle_gamma   90.00
#
_symmetry.space_group_name_H-M   'P 1'
#
loop_
_entity.id
_entity.type
_entity.pdbx_description
1 polymer ?
#
loop_
_entity_poly.entity_id
_entity_poly.type
_entity_poly.pdbx_seq_one_letter_code
_entity_poly.pdbx_strand_id
1 'polypeptide(L)' 'MKRLDTCYTCRFWEGQGLRQRGPKGTCRRYPPVVTPRSPEGDFPITLSTDWCGEWKRVAVAAGADPSNPDGTIYDDLVE' A
#
# COMPACT_ATOMS: atom_id res chain seq x y z
N MET A 1 18.90 13.46 -8.63
CA MET A 1 17.92 12.44 -9.07
C MET A 1 16.76 12.44 -8.08
N LYS A 2 15.50 12.64 -8.52
CA LYS A 2 14.35 12.45 -7.62
C LYS A 2 14.11 10.96 -7.44
N ARG A 3 14.09 10.49 -6.19
CA ARG A 3 13.71 9.11 -5.86
C ARG A 3 12.22 8.95 -6.16
N LEU A 4 11.87 7.99 -7.02
CA LEU A 4 10.48 7.63 -7.32
C LEU A 4 9.89 6.68 -6.26
N ASP A 5 10.77 6.04 -5.49
CA ASP A 5 10.41 5.12 -4.41
C ASP A 5 10.12 5.92 -3.13
N THR A 6 8.89 6.40 -3.00
CA THR A 6 8.41 7.09 -1.79
C THR A 6 7.22 6.37 -1.21
N CYS A 7 6.80 6.75 -0.01
CA CYS A 7 5.56 6.28 0.59
C CYS A 7 4.37 6.44 -0.37
N TYR A 8 4.24 7.57 -1.07
CA TYR A 8 3.16 7.80 -2.04
C TYR A 8 3.04 6.71 -3.13
N THR A 9 4.16 6.12 -3.55
CA THR A 9 4.19 5.10 -4.60
C THR A 9 4.35 3.68 -4.06
N CYS A 10 4.35 3.52 -2.73
CA CYS A 10 4.55 2.25 -2.06
C CYS A 10 3.23 1.48 -1.92
N ARG A 11 3.25 0.17 -2.19
CA ARG A 11 2.10 -0.74 -1.99
C ARG A 11 1.51 -0.69 -0.58
N PHE A 12 2.32 -0.39 0.43
CA PHE A 12 1.90 -0.44 1.83
C PHE A 12 1.30 0.87 2.35
N TRP A 13 1.28 1.93 1.54
CA TRP A 13 0.91 3.25 2.01
C TRP A 13 -0.49 3.63 1.57
N GLU A 14 -1.28 4.13 2.52
CA GLU A 14 -2.65 4.61 2.30
C GLU A 14 -2.69 6.10 2.63
N GLY A 15 -2.88 6.95 1.62
CA GLY A 15 -2.92 8.40 1.82
C GLY A 15 -4.17 8.85 2.58
N GLN A 16 -4.04 9.83 3.47
CA GLN A 16 -5.20 10.44 4.12
C GLN A 16 -5.90 11.44 3.18
N GLY A 17 -7.14 11.82 3.48
CA GLY A 17 -7.89 12.83 2.71
C GLY A 17 -8.56 12.31 1.44
N LEU A 18 -9.05 13.23 0.61
CA LEU A 18 -9.89 12.89 -0.54
C LEU A 18 -9.12 12.02 -1.54
N ARG A 19 -9.69 10.86 -1.89
CA ARG A 19 -9.11 9.87 -2.82
C ARG A 19 -7.71 9.39 -2.43
N GLN A 20 -7.36 9.45 -1.15
CA GLN A 20 -6.09 8.97 -0.61
C GLN A 20 -4.86 9.72 -1.16
N ARG A 21 -4.99 11.03 -1.42
CA ARG A 21 -3.93 11.88 -2.02
C ARG A 21 -3.37 12.96 -1.09
N GLY A 22 -3.64 12.88 0.21
CA GLY A 22 -3.11 13.82 1.18
C GLY A 22 -1.59 13.72 1.35
N PRO A 23 -0.95 14.76 1.93
CA PRO A 23 0.49 14.78 2.17
C PRO A 23 0.93 13.81 3.28
N LYS A 24 -0.02 13.33 4.10
CA LYS A 24 0.16 12.34 5.15
C LYS A 24 -0.61 11.07 4.80
N GLY A 25 -0.13 9.94 5.28
CA GLY A 25 -0.77 8.65 5.11
C GLY A 25 -0.28 7.62 6.11
N THR A 26 -0.99 6.50 6.14
CA THR A 26 -0.72 5.39 7.04
C THR A 26 0.18 4.36 6.33
N CYS A 27 1.27 3.94 6.97
CA CYS A 27 2.14 2.88 6.45
C CYS A 27 1.77 1.52 7.08
N ARG A 28 1.35 0.55 6.27
CA ARG A 28 0.95 -0.80 6.69
C ARG A 28 2.03 -1.87 6.52
N ARG A 29 3.29 -1.47 6.35
CA ARG A 29 4.43 -2.39 6.15
C ARG A 29 4.69 -3.26 7.39
N TYR A 30 4.42 -2.74 8.58
CA TYR A 30 4.57 -3.42 9.86
C TYR A 30 3.24 -3.39 10.62
N PRO A 31 3.00 -4.31 11.56
CA PRO A 31 1.82 -4.30 12.41
C PRO A 31 1.65 -2.96 13.15
N PRO A 32 0.42 -2.61 13.57
CA PRO A 32 0.19 -1.43 14.40
C PRO A 32 0.94 -1.56 15.73
N VAL A 33 1.44 -0.43 16.23
CA VAL A 33 2.17 -0.37 17.50
C VAL A 33 1.17 -0.10 18.62
N VAL A 34 1.12 -1.02 19.58
CA VAL A 34 0.29 -0.88 20.78
C VAL A 34 1.03 -0.07 21.84
N THR A 35 0.37 0.93 22.40
CA THR A 35 0.91 1.74 23.50
C THR A 35 -0.17 1.96 24.56
N PRO A 36 0.16 2.37 25.80
CA PRO A 36 -0.87 2.70 26.79
C PRO A 36 -1.85 3.80 26.34
N ARG A 37 -1.44 4.66 25.39
CA ARG A 37 -2.28 5.71 24.80
C ARG A 37 -3.10 5.24 23.59
N SER A 38 -2.75 4.08 23.04
CA SER A 38 -3.43 3.46 21.90
C SER A 38 -3.47 1.94 22.09
N PRO A 39 -4.42 1.45 22.91
CA PRO A 39 -4.51 0.03 23.24
C PRO A 39 -4.93 -0.84 22.05
N GLU A 40 -5.69 -0.28 21.10
CA GLU A 40 -6.07 -0.96 19.85
C GLU A 40 -4.91 -1.00 18.83
N GLY A 41 -3.87 -0.19 19.06
CA GLY A 41 -2.69 -0.07 18.22
C GLY A 41 -2.88 0.87 17.03
N ASP A 42 -1.82 1.62 16.72
CA ASP A 42 -1.80 2.54 15.58
C ASP A 42 -0.70 2.19 14.58
N PHE A 43 -1.02 2.27 13.30
CA PHE A 43 -0.03 2.24 12.25
C PHE A 43 0.73 3.57 12.17
N PRO A 44 2.02 3.58 11.79
CA PRO A 44 2.78 4.81 11.62
C PRO A 44 2.18 5.75 10.57
N ILE A 45 2.04 7.02 10.94
CA ILE A 45 1.73 8.11 10.00
C ILE A 45 3.03 8.65 9.41
N THR A 46 3.10 8.67 8.08
CA THR A 46 4.28 9.08 7.29
C THR A 46 3.90 10.15 6.28
N LEU A 47 4.87 10.92 5.81
CA LEU A 47 4.67 11.83 4.69
C LEU A 47 4.72 11.07 3.37
N SER A 48 3.99 11.55 2.37
CA SER A 48 3.96 10.98 1.02
C SER A 48 5.36 10.94 0.37
N THR A 49 6.28 11.79 0.82
CA THR A 49 7.68 11.89 0.35
C THR A 49 8.67 11.02 1.11
N ASP A 50 8.28 10.35 2.19
CA ASP A 50 9.20 9.55 3.01
C ASP A 50 9.68 8.28 2.27
N TRP A 51 10.81 7.72 2.71
CA TRP A 51 11.34 6.44 2.23
C TRP A 51 12.01 5.67 3.37
N CYS A 52 11.60 4.42 3.58
CA CYS A 52 12.08 3.59 4.68
C CYS A 52 13.00 2.42 4.25
N GLY A 53 13.39 2.34 2.98
CA GLY A 53 14.21 1.23 2.46
C GLY A 53 13.43 -0.05 2.10
N GLU A 54 12.18 -0.17 2.51
CA GLU A 54 11.31 -1.34 2.33
C GLU A 54 10.22 -1.12 1.26
N TRP A 55 10.47 -0.19 0.33
CA TRP A 55 9.52 0.15 -0.72
C TRP A 55 9.22 -1.06 -1.61
N LYS A 56 7.93 -1.27 -1.92
CA LYS A 56 7.48 -2.26 -2.89
C LYS A 56 6.44 -1.65 -3.82
N ARG A 57 6.54 -1.96 -5.11
CA ARG A 57 5.50 -1.61 -6.10
C ARG A 57 4.20 -2.36 -5.80
N VAL A 58 3.07 -1.76 -6.14
CA VAL A 58 1.79 -2.48 -6.21
C VAL A 58 1.98 -3.62 -7.21
N ALA A 59 1.67 -4.86 -6.80
CA ALA A 59 1.69 -5.96 -7.74
C ALA A 59 0.47 -5.80 -8.64
N VAL A 60 0.70 -5.52 -9.92
CA VAL A 60 -0.30 -5.81 -10.94
C VAL A 60 -0.31 -7.33 -11.04
N ALA A 61 -1.47 -7.97 -10.87
CA ALA A 61 -1.57 -9.42 -10.96
C ALA A 61 -0.98 -9.86 -12.30
N ALA A 62 0.07 -10.67 -12.25
CA ALA A 62 0.62 -11.29 -13.45
C ALA A 62 -0.46 -12.28 -13.93
N GLY A 63 -1.19 -11.92 -14.98
CA GLY A 63 -2.35 -12.68 -15.47
C GLY A 63 -3.65 -11.89 -15.51
N ALA A 64 -3.70 -10.63 -15.06
CA ALA A 64 -4.86 -9.78 -15.31
C ALA A 64 -5.01 -9.55 -16.82
N ASP A 65 -5.86 -10.35 -17.46
CA ASP A 65 -6.26 -10.15 -18.84
C ASP A 65 -7.03 -8.81 -18.91
N PRO A 66 -6.51 -7.79 -19.62
CA PRO A 66 -7.21 -6.52 -19.77
C PRO A 66 -8.58 -6.66 -20.48
N SER A 67 -8.86 -7.80 -21.11
CA SER A 67 -10.16 -8.10 -21.73
C SER A 67 -11.17 -8.73 -20.76
N ASN A 68 -10.74 -9.22 -19.59
CA ASN A 68 -11.63 -9.78 -18.56
C ASN A 68 -11.27 -9.25 -17.16
N PRO A 69 -11.78 -8.06 -16.79
CA PRO A 69 -11.46 -7.42 -15.51
C PRO A 69 -12.01 -8.15 -14.28
N ASP A 70 -12.96 -9.07 -14.46
CA ASP A 70 -13.58 -9.86 -13.39
C ASP A 70 -12.98 -11.28 -13.30
N GLY A 71 -12.05 -11.64 -14.20
CA GLY A 71 -11.37 -12.93 -14.17
C GLY A 71 -10.53 -13.09 -12.91
N THR A 72 -10.69 -14.23 -12.25
CA THR A 72 -9.94 -14.59 -11.05
C THR A 72 -8.89 -15.64 -11.38
N ILE A 73 -7.83 -15.70 -10.56
CA ILE A 73 -6.81 -16.76 -10.63
C ILE A 73 -7.37 -18.18 -10.44
N TYR A 74 -8.64 -18.31 -10.03
CA TYR A 74 -9.31 -19.58 -9.84
C TYR A 74 -9.97 -20.11 -11.12
N ASP A 75 -10.22 -19.25 -12.09
CA ASP A 75 -10.82 -19.64 -13.37
C ASP A 75 -9.82 -20.47 -14.21
N ASP A 76 -8.52 -20.26 -14.01
CA ASP A 76 -7.43 -21.00 -14.67
C ASP A 76 -7.10 -22.35 -14.02
N LEU A 77 -7.67 -22.66 -12.85
CA LEU A 77 -7.40 -23.90 -12.10
C LEU A 77 -8.42 -25.02 -12.37
N VAL A 78 -9.41 -24.75 -13.23
CA VAL A 78 -10.43 -25.72 -13.65
C VAL A 78 -10.07 -26.24 -15.05
N GLU A 79 -9.01 -27.03 -15.14
CA GLU A 79 -8.78 -27.98 -16.25
C GLU A 79 -8.54 -29.39 -15.70
#